data_AF-A0A2G0Q5U3-F1
#
_entry.id   AF-A0A2G0Q5U3-F1
#
_cell.length_a   1.000
_cell.length_b   1.000
_cell.length_c   1.000
_cell.angle_alpha   90.00
_cell.angle_beta   90.00
_cell.angle_gamma   90.00
#
_symmetry.space_group_name_H-M   'P 1'
#
loop_
_entity.id
_entity.type
_entity.pdbx_description
1 polymer ?
#
loop_
_entity_poly.entity_id
_entity_poly.type
_entity_poly.pdbx_seq_one_letter_code
_entity_poly.pdbx_strand_id
1 'polypeptide(L)' 'MTNSDLCREAFEEHLKKEGALNYDNHPILMRDLDGSYRYPFIHQQWEFWQIAWKASRENTIKQEKNK' A
#
# COMPACT_ATOMS: atom_id res chain seq x y z
N MET A 1 4.79 6.89 -13.71
CA MET A 1 4.21 6.31 -12.48
C MET A 1 2.76 5.99 -12.74
N THR A 2 2.38 4.73 -12.53
CA THR A 2 0.98 4.30 -12.59
C THR A 2 0.29 4.60 -11.26
N ASN A 3 -1.05 4.62 -11.22
CA ASN A 3 -1.78 4.77 -9.94
C ASN A 3 -1.46 3.65 -8.92
N SER A 4 -0.98 2.49 -9.38
CA SER A 4 -0.53 1.39 -8.52
C SER A 4 0.79 1.73 -7.82
N ASP A 5 1.70 2.45 -8.49
CA ASP A 5 2.97 2.88 -7.89
C ASP A 5 2.75 3.85 -6.72
N LEU A 6 1.83 4.82 -6.87
CA LEU A 6 1.49 5.77 -5.80
C LEU A 6 0.84 5.11 -4.59
N CYS A 7 -0.08 4.16 -4.83
CA CYS A 7 -0.72 3.39 -3.75
C CYS A 7 0.32 2.59 -2.96
N ARG A 8 1.27 1.95 -3.66
CA ARG A 8 2.38 1.20 -3.07
C ARG A 8 3.30 2.11 -2.26
N GLU A 9 3.74 3.22 -2.84
CA GLU A 9 4.64 4.16 -2.15
C GLU A 9 4.01 4.68 -0.85
N ALA A 10 2.73 5.08 -0.88
CA ALA A 10 2.02 5.52 0.31
C ALA A 10 1.92 4.43 1.39
N PHE A 11 1.68 3.18 1.00
CA PHE A 11 1.66 2.05 1.91
C PHE A 11 3.04 1.81 2.55
N GLU A 12 4.09 1.77 1.74
CA GLU A 12 5.46 1.57 2.23
C GLU A 12 5.93 2.71 3.15
N GLU A 13 5.56 3.97 2.85
CA GLU A 13 5.82 5.11 3.73
C GLU A 13 5.05 5.03 5.05
N HIS A 14 3.80 4.57 5.02
CA HIS A 14 3.01 4.39 6.23
C HIS A 14 3.65 3.37 7.16
N LEU A 15 4.03 2.20 6.63
CA LEU A 15 4.75 1.18 7.39
C LEU A 15 6.09 1.68 7.93
N LYS A 16 6.78 2.56 7.19
CA LYS A 16 8.04 3.19 7.66
C LYS A 16 7.79 4.12 8.84
N LYS A 17 6.72 4.91 8.79
CA LYS A 17 6.35 5.88 9.84
C LYS A 17 5.86 5.22 11.12
N GLU A 18 5.12 4.12 11.03
CA GLU A 18 4.63 3.40 12.21
C GLU A 18 5.75 2.72 13.02
N GLY A 19 7.00 2.72 12.51
CA GLY A 19 8.16 2.21 13.23
C GLY A 19 8.09 0.71 13.53
N ALA A 20 7.13 0.00 12.94
CA ALA A 20 6.81 -1.36 13.32
C ALA A 20 7.99 -2.32 13.11
N LEU A 21 8.88 -2.04 12.15
CA LEU A 21 9.91 -2.99 11.73
C LEU A 21 11.16 -2.24 11.24
N ASN A 22 12.28 -2.37 11.96
CA ASN A 22 13.57 -1.81 11.57
C ASN A 22 14.03 -2.45 10.24
N TYR A 23 13.97 -1.66 9.16
CA TYR A 23 14.23 -2.11 7.78
C TYR A 23 15.68 -2.52 7.52
N ASP A 24 16.62 -1.98 8.31
CA ASP A 24 18.06 -2.21 8.10
C ASP A 24 18.49 -3.66 8.36
N ASN A 25 17.79 -4.37 9.26
CA ASN A 25 18.13 -5.76 9.59
C ASN A 25 17.12 -6.79 9.06
N HIS A 26 15.89 -6.36 8.75
CA HIS A 26 14.85 -7.22 8.19
C HIS A 26 14.14 -6.47 7.06
N PRO A 27 14.36 -6.86 5.78
CA PRO A 27 13.70 -6.21 4.65
C PRO A 27 12.24 -6.68 4.58
N ILE A 28 11.39 -6.14 5.44
CA ILE A 28 9.97 -6.52 5.55
C ILE A 28 9.12 -6.10 4.35
N LEU A 29 9.63 -5.14 3.56
CA LEU A 29 9.08 -4.75 2.26
C LEU A 29 9.69 -5.54 1.10
N MET A 30 10.45 -6.60 1.37
CA MET A 30 10.97 -7.44 0.31
C MET A 30 9.81 -8.06 -0.46
N ARG A 31 9.87 -7.94 -1.79
CA ARG A 31 8.86 -8.48 -2.69
C ARG A 31 9.42 -9.59 -3.54
N ASP A 32 8.57 -10.56 -3.84
CA ASP A 32 8.84 -11.59 -4.81
C ASP A 32 8.64 -11.06 -6.24
N LEU A 33 9.07 -11.82 -7.24
CA LEU A 33 9.01 -11.43 -8.65
C LEU A 33 7.58 -11.24 -9.17
N ASP A 34 6.62 -11.89 -8.54
CA ASP A 34 5.18 -11.73 -8.83
C ASP A 34 4.59 -10.46 -8.21
N GLY A 35 5.38 -9.74 -7.41
CA GLY A 35 4.99 -8.52 -6.75
C GLY A 35 4.27 -8.69 -5.42
N SER A 36 4.12 -9.92 -4.90
CA SER A 36 3.70 -10.17 -3.52
C SER A 36 4.78 -9.72 -2.52
N TYR A 37 4.38 -9.47 -1.28
CA TYR A 37 5.35 -9.20 -0.21
C TYR A 37 5.73 -10.54 0.42
N ARG A 38 7.03 -10.76 0.63
CA ARG A 38 7.57 -12.01 1.20
C ARG A 38 6.92 -12.37 2.55
N TYR A 39 6.56 -11.37 3.33
CA TYR A 39 5.95 -11.55 4.64
C TYR A 39 4.42 -11.58 4.52
N PRO A 40 3.75 -12.70 4.89
CA PRO A 40 2.30 -12.85 4.71
C PRO A 40 1.47 -11.75 5.38
N PHE A 41 1.89 -11.28 6.56
CA PHE A 41 1.17 -10.22 7.28
C PHE A 41 1.28 -8.86 6.57
N ILE A 42 2.44 -8.54 5.96
CA ILE A 42 2.61 -7.34 5.13
C ILE A 42 1.80 -7.47 3.85
N HIS A 43 1.80 -8.65 3.24
CA HIS A 43 1.01 -8.91 2.05
C HIS A 43 -0.48 -8.71 2.30
N GLN A 44 -1.01 -9.25 3.40
CA GLN A 44 -2.40 -9.06 3.80
C GLN A 44 -2.73 -7.58 4.04
N GLN A 45 -1.87 -6.83 4.74
CA GLN A 45 -2.07 -5.39 4.92
C GLN A 45 -2.06 -4.63 3.60
N TRP A 46 -1.18 -5.01 2.67
CA TRP A 46 -1.12 -4.45 1.32
C TRP A 46 -2.41 -4.69 0.53
N GLU A 47 -2.98 -5.89 0.59
CA GLU A 47 -4.27 -6.19 -0.06
C GLU A 47 -5.39 -5.31 0.50
N PHE A 48 -5.50 -5.18 1.83
CA PHE A 48 -6.49 -4.31 2.44
C PHE A 48 -6.28 -2.83 2.09
N TRP A 49 -5.02 -2.38 2.05
CA TRP A 49 -4.67 -1.02 1.67
C TRP A 49 -5.11 -0.69 0.25
N GLN A 50 -4.89 -1.60 -0.71
CA GLN A 50 -5.33 -1.43 -2.09
C GLN A 50 -6.86 -1.30 -2.20
N ILE A 51 -7.60 -2.12 -1.45
CA ILE A 51 -9.07 -2.06 -1.41
C ILE A 51 -9.53 -0.70 -0.86
N ALA A 52 -8.96 -0.26 0.26
CA ALA A 52 -9.28 1.02 0.87
C ALA A 52 -8.92 2.21 -0.03
N TRP A 53 -7.75 2.17 -0.68
CA TRP A 53 -7.30 3.19 -1.62
C TRP A 53 -8.24 3.31 -2.82
N LYS A 54 -8.65 2.17 -3.39
CA LYS A 54 -9.62 2.14 -4.50
C LYS A 54 -10.97 2.72 -4.07
N ALA A 55 -11.49 2.31 -2.92
CA ALA A 55 -12.76 2.81 -2.39
C ALA A 55 -12.71 4.31 -2.11
N SER A 56 -11.61 4.81 -1.54
CA SER A 56 -11.39 6.24 -1.29
C SER A 56 -11.46 7.05 -2.60
N ARG A 57 -10.73 6.61 -3.63
CA ARG A 57 -10.74 7.24 -4.94
C ARG A 57 -12.09 7.21 -5.64
N GLU A 58 -12.79 6.08 -5.59
CA GLU A 58 -14.13 5.96 -6.16
C GLU A 58 -15.11 6.92 -5.48
N ASN A 59 -14.97 7.12 -4.17
CA ASN A 59 -15.77 8.11 -3.44
C ASN A 59 -15.38 9.55 -3.78
N THR A 60 -14.10 9.86 -3.95
CA THR A 60 -13.64 11.18 -4.42
C THR A 60 -14.23 11.49 -5.80
N ILE A 61 -14.18 10.55 -6.75
CA ILE A 61 -14.74 10.73 -8.10
C ILE A 61 -16.26 10.95 -8.05
N LYS A 62 -16.99 10.25 -7.17
CA LYS A 62 -18.43 10.46 -6.98
C LYS A 62 -18.74 11.85 -6.41
N GLN A 63 -17.92 12.35 -5.49
CA GLN A 63 -18.09 13.69 -4.93
C GLN A 63 -17.78 14.80 -5.95
N GLU A 64 -16.77 14.60 -6.80
CA GLU A 64 -16.42 15.55 -7.87
C GLU A 64 -17.47 15.60 -8.99
N LYS A 65 -18.13 14.48 -9.31
CA LYS A 65 -19.20 14.42 -10.31
C LYS A 65 -20.55 14.98 -9.83
N ASN A 66 -20.73 15.12 -8.53
CA ASN A 66 -21.95 15.66 -7.92
C ASN A 66 -21.80 17.14 -7.47
N LYS A 67 -20.70 17.80 -7.86
CA LYS A 67 -20.48 19.23 -7.72
C LYS A 67 -20.73 19.93 -9.04
#